data_AF-A0A224XZA1-F1
#
_entry.id   AF-A0A224XZA1-F1
#
_cell.length_a   1.000
_cell.length_b   1.000
_cell.length_c   1.000
_cell.angle_alpha   90.00
_cell.angle_beta   90.00
_cell.angle_gamma   90.00
#
_symmetry.space_group_name_H-M   'P 1'
#
loop_
_entity.id
_entity.type
_entity.pdbx_description
1 polymer ?
#
loop_
_entity_poly.entity_id
_entity_poly.type
_entity_poly.pdbx_seq_one_letter_code
_entity_poly.pdbx_strand_id
1 'polypeptide(L)'
;VVIATDDYPQTKITEELKDKILLSLMKEIDNVEPRVAPLRFNGYSLHVGALRIACMDYYSKEWLKCMVPKCKPWKGAKLQVIDPQLLLKRIRVSVWIPGPIKTSQQILTHIALQNKDVDTSDWKVVNAKPENGGQRLVIIMDETSWSAVMVHNALLYVNLHQVSLERLTR
;
A
#
# COMPACT_ATOMS: atom_id res chain seq x y z
N VAL A 1 -11.54 3.76 -7.01
CA VAL A 1 -11.91 3.72 -5.58
C VAL A 1 -11.41 2.43 -4.99
N VAL A 2 -10.96 2.43 -3.73
CA VAL A 2 -10.58 1.21 -3.01
C VAL A 2 -11.52 1.01 -1.84
N ILE A 3 -12.13 -0.17 -1.76
CA ILE A 3 -13.10 -0.58 -0.75
C ILE A 3 -12.43 -1.60 0.16
N ALA A 4 -12.57 -1.42 1.47
CA ALA A 4 -12.09 -2.36 2.48
C ALA A 4 -13.13 -2.49 3.61
N THR A 5 -12.94 -3.46 4.51
CA THR A 5 -13.68 -3.50 5.78
C THR A 5 -13.23 -2.35 6.69
N ASP A 6 -14.07 -1.99 7.66
CA ASP A 6 -13.77 -0.92 8.62
C ASP A 6 -12.55 -1.22 9.50
N ASP A 7 -12.27 -2.51 9.74
CA ASP A 7 -11.13 -3.02 10.51
C ASP A 7 -9.92 -3.45 9.67
N TYR A 8 -9.90 -3.15 8.37
CA TYR A 8 -8.78 -3.47 7.48
C TYR A 8 -7.44 -2.96 8.07
N PRO A 9 -6.37 -3.77 8.10
CA PRO A 9 -6.18 -5.03 7.35
C PRO A 9 -6.53 -6.32 8.12
N GLN A 10 -7.23 -6.25 9.26
CA GLN A 10 -7.54 -7.44 10.07
C GLN A 10 -8.50 -8.37 9.33
N THR A 11 -9.65 -7.84 8.88
CA THR A 11 -10.54 -8.57 7.97
C THR A 11 -10.20 -8.21 6.53
N LYS A 12 -10.06 -9.25 5.70
CA LYS A 12 -9.79 -9.11 4.26
C LYS A 12 -11.05 -9.43 3.47
N ILE A 13 -11.26 -8.68 2.40
CA ILE A 13 -12.25 -9.03 1.38
C ILE A 13 -11.73 -10.27 0.64
N THR A 14 -12.46 -11.38 0.76
CA THR A 14 -12.25 -12.61 0.00
C THR A 14 -12.99 -12.56 -1.34
N GLU A 15 -12.78 -13.55 -2.21
CA GLU A 15 -13.56 -13.68 -3.46
C GLU A 15 -15.07 -13.73 -3.21
N GLU A 16 -15.51 -14.49 -2.20
CA GLU A 16 -16.94 -14.58 -1.83
C GLU A 16 -17.49 -13.23 -1.34
N LEU A 17 -16.75 -12.52 -0.49
CA LEU A 17 -17.18 -11.20 0.00
C LEU A 17 -17.17 -10.16 -1.13
N LYS A 18 -16.19 -10.24 -2.03
CA LYS A 18 -16.10 -9.40 -3.24
C LYS A 18 -17.35 -9.57 -4.10
N ASP A 19 -17.79 -10.80 -4.36
CA ASP A 19 -19.01 -11.04 -5.16
C ASP A 19 -20.26 -10.44 -4.48
N LYS A 20 -20.39 -10.58 -3.15
CA LYS A 20 -21.48 -9.94 -2.40
C LYS A 20 -21.45 -8.41 -2.49
N ILE A 21 -20.25 -7.80 -2.42
CA ILE A 21 -20.09 -6.34 -2.58
C ILE A 21 -20.51 -5.91 -3.98
N LEU A 22 -20.04 -6.59 -5.02
CA LEU A 22 -20.37 -6.26 -6.41
C LEU A 22 -21.87 -6.37 -6.66
N LEU A 23 -22.51 -7.46 -6.22
CA LEU A 23 -23.96 -7.64 -6.33
C LEU A 23 -24.72 -6.54 -5.58
N SER A 24 -24.26 -6.14 -4.39
CA SER A 24 -24.88 -5.04 -3.64
C SER A 24 -24.73 -3.71 -4.38
N LEU A 25 -23.56 -3.40 -4.93
CA LEU A 25 -23.32 -2.16 -5.66
C LEU A 25 -24.12 -2.10 -6.97
N MET A 26 -24.25 -3.22 -7.68
CA MET A 26 -25.08 -3.29 -8.89
C MET A 26 -26.55 -3.02 -8.58
N LYS A 27 -27.08 -3.56 -7.47
CA LYS A 27 -28.43 -3.22 -6.99
C LYS A 27 -28.56 -1.73 -6.67
N GLU A 28 -27.54 -1.11 -6.08
CA GLU A 28 -27.58 0.34 -5.86
C GLU A 28 -27.57 1.12 -7.18
N ILE A 29 -26.81 0.67 -8.18
CA ILE A 29 -26.80 1.24 -9.53
C ILE A 29 -28.18 1.16 -10.20
N ASP A 30 -28.88 0.04 -10.07
CA ASP A 30 -30.24 -0.15 -10.61
C ASP A 30 -31.25 0.86 -10.05
N ASN A 31 -30.99 1.40 -8.85
CA ASN A 31 -31.84 2.38 -8.18
C ASN A 31 -31.38 3.83 -8.40
N VAL A 32 -30.32 4.06 -9.18
CA VAL A 32 -29.87 5.43 -9.48
C VAL A 32 -30.83 6.04 -10.49
N GLU A 33 -31.57 7.05 -10.04
CA GLU A 33 -32.33 7.90 -10.94
C GLU A 33 -31.39 8.49 -12.01
N PRO A 34 -31.82 8.56 -13.28
CA PRO A 34 -31.05 9.22 -14.32
C PRO A 34 -30.75 10.66 -13.93
N ARG A 35 -29.53 10.91 -13.45
CA ARG A 35 -29.02 12.23 -13.05
C ARG A 35 -28.24 12.87 -14.19
N VAL A 36 -27.80 14.11 -13.95
CA VAL A 36 -27.03 14.97 -14.87
C VAL A 36 -25.77 14.30 -15.46
N ALA A 37 -25.20 13.27 -14.81
CA ALA A 37 -24.02 12.56 -15.30
C ALA A 37 -24.16 11.03 -15.15
N PRO A 38 -23.63 10.23 -16.11
CA PRO A 38 -23.66 8.77 -16.04
C PRO A 38 -22.63 8.22 -15.06
N LEU A 39 -22.91 7.06 -14.46
CA LEU A 39 -21.92 6.26 -13.76
C LEU A 39 -21.06 5.47 -14.76
N ARG A 40 -19.74 5.60 -14.67
CA ARG A 40 -18.77 4.98 -15.57
C ARG A 40 -17.67 4.26 -14.79
N PHE A 41 -17.67 2.94 -14.91
CA PHE A 41 -16.68 2.05 -14.29
C PHE A 41 -15.94 1.24 -15.36
N ASN A 42 -14.66 0.93 -15.13
CA ASN A 42 -13.82 0.16 -16.03
C ASN A 42 -13.21 -1.05 -15.34
N GLY A 43 -14.09 -1.91 -14.81
CA GLY A 43 -13.71 -3.14 -14.12
C GLY A 43 -13.30 -2.95 -12.66
N TYR A 44 -12.93 -4.07 -12.06
CA TYR A 44 -12.53 -4.19 -10.66
C TYR A 44 -11.41 -5.22 -10.49
N SER A 45 -10.69 -5.15 -9.38
CA SER A 45 -9.65 -6.11 -9.03
C SER A 45 -9.54 -6.26 -7.51
N LEU A 46 -9.35 -7.48 -7.02
CA LEU A 46 -9.01 -7.73 -5.62
C LEU A 46 -7.50 -7.61 -5.43
N HIS A 47 -7.06 -6.79 -4.47
CA HIS A 47 -5.64 -6.57 -4.18
C HIS A 47 -5.41 -6.44 -2.67
N VAL A 48 -4.56 -7.30 -2.10
CA VAL A 48 -4.15 -7.28 -0.67
C VAL A 48 -5.35 -7.33 0.29
N GLY A 49 -6.44 -7.99 -0.11
CA GLY A 49 -7.65 -8.10 0.72
C GLY A 49 -8.57 -6.87 0.69
N ALA A 50 -8.41 -6.00 -0.30
CA ALA A 50 -9.29 -4.89 -0.59
C ALA A 50 -9.76 -4.92 -2.06
N LEU A 51 -10.94 -4.36 -2.34
CA LEU A 51 -11.53 -4.33 -3.66
C LEU A 51 -11.28 -2.96 -4.32
N ARG A 52 -10.53 -2.95 -5.42
CA ARG A 52 -10.36 -1.77 -6.27
C ARG A 52 -11.43 -1.77 -7.36
N ILE A 53 -12.14 -0.65 -7.50
CA ILE A 53 -13.04 -0.37 -8.63
C ILE A 53 -12.46 0.79 -9.44
N ALA A 54 -12.27 0.61 -10.74
CA ALA A 54 -11.80 1.66 -11.63
C ALA A 54 -12.96 2.59 -12.02
N CYS A 55 -12.85 3.87 -11.69
CA CYS A 55 -13.84 4.90 -12.03
C CYS A 55 -13.28 5.74 -13.18
N MET A 56 -14.09 6.02 -14.19
CA MET A 56 -13.64 6.77 -15.38
C MET A 56 -13.82 8.28 -15.25
N ASP A 57 -14.56 8.73 -14.24
CA ASP A 57 -14.76 10.15 -13.97
C ASP A 57 -14.91 10.43 -12.46
N TYR A 58 -14.85 11.72 -12.13
CA TYR A 58 -14.98 12.21 -10.76
C TYR A 58 -16.36 11.86 -10.17
N TYR A 59 -17.43 11.97 -10.96
CA TYR A 59 -18.78 11.69 -10.51
C TYR A 59 -18.94 10.25 -10.00
N SER A 60 -18.47 9.27 -10.77
CA SER A 60 -18.50 7.84 -10.42
C SER A 60 -17.66 7.53 -9.18
N LYS A 61 -16.54 8.24 -9.00
CA LYS A 61 -15.67 8.12 -7.83
C LYS A 61 -16.38 8.62 -6.56
N GLU A 62 -16.99 9.80 -6.62
CA GLU A 62 -17.68 10.39 -5.46
C GLU A 62 -18.96 9.62 -5.13
N TRP A 63 -19.70 9.14 -6.14
CA TRP A 63 -20.85 8.26 -5.91
C TRP A 63 -20.46 7.02 -5.11
N LEU A 64 -19.39 6.31 -5.52
CA LEU A 64 -18.91 5.14 -4.77
C LEU A 64 -18.48 5.49 -3.34
N LYS A 65 -17.79 6.62 -3.14
CA LYS A 65 -17.41 7.08 -1.79
C LYS A 65 -18.62 7.31 -0.89
N CYS A 66 -19.70 7.84 -1.42
CA CYS A 66 -20.94 8.05 -0.67
C CYS A 66 -21.73 6.75 -0.42
N MET A 67 -21.71 5.82 -1.37
CA MET A 67 -22.51 4.59 -1.30
C MET A 67 -21.85 3.49 -0.49
N VAL A 68 -20.54 3.28 -0.64
CA VAL A 68 -19.82 2.16 0.01
C VAL A 68 -20.04 2.10 1.53
N PRO A 69 -19.97 3.20 2.31
CA PRO A 69 -20.22 3.15 3.75
C PRO A 69 -21.66 2.77 4.14
N LYS A 70 -22.62 2.93 3.21
CA LYS A 70 -24.03 2.63 3.42
C LYS A 70 -24.38 1.20 3.01
N CYS A 71 -23.61 0.60 2.11
CA CYS A 71 -23.84 -0.75 1.63
C CYS A 71 -23.69 -1.79 2.76
N LYS A 72 -24.67 -2.69 2.86
CA LYS A 72 -24.66 -3.82 3.79
C LYS A 72 -24.78 -5.15 3.04
N PRO A 73 -23.73 -5.56 2.30
CA PRO A 73 -23.77 -6.77 1.47
C PRO A 73 -23.91 -8.08 2.26
N TRP A 74 -23.66 -8.06 3.56
CA TRP A 74 -23.96 -9.17 4.50
C TRP A 74 -24.33 -8.63 5.88
N LYS A 75 -24.82 -9.52 6.76
CA LYS A 75 -25.19 -9.17 8.13
C LYS A 75 -23.97 -8.66 8.90
N GLY A 76 -24.04 -7.42 9.37
CA GLY A 76 -22.96 -6.78 10.13
C GLY A 76 -21.82 -6.21 9.28
N ALA A 77 -21.96 -6.20 7.94
CA ALA A 77 -20.97 -5.59 7.06
C ALA A 77 -20.76 -4.10 7.40
N LYS A 78 -19.50 -3.71 7.54
CA LYS A 78 -19.05 -2.33 7.64
C LYS A 78 -17.92 -2.13 6.65
N LEU A 79 -18.19 -1.34 5.63
CA LEU A 79 -17.27 -1.06 4.54
C LEU A 79 -16.86 0.40 4.56
N GLN A 80 -15.67 0.68 4.08
CA GLN A 80 -15.14 2.02 3.93
C GLN A 80 -14.37 2.16 2.62
N VAL A 81 -14.24 3.40 2.17
CA VAL A 81 -13.28 3.74 1.12
C VAL A 81 -11.98 4.16 1.78
N ILE A 82 -10.88 3.53 1.38
CA ILE A 82 -9.55 3.81 1.90
C ILE A 82 -8.67 4.46 0.83
N ASP A 83 -7.59 5.09 1.27
CA ASP A 83 -6.56 5.62 0.37
C ASP A 83 -5.89 4.47 -0.40
N PRO A 84 -5.83 4.52 -1.75
CA PRO A 84 -5.09 3.53 -2.54
C PRO A 84 -3.65 3.30 -2.10
N GLN A 85 -2.98 4.30 -1.51
CA GLN A 85 -1.62 4.14 -0.95
C GLN A 85 -1.55 3.09 0.16
N LEU A 86 -2.65 2.82 0.86
CA LEU A 86 -2.71 1.75 1.87
C LEU A 86 -2.67 0.35 1.26
N LEU A 87 -2.91 0.22 -0.06
CA LEU A 87 -2.81 -1.04 -0.79
C LEU A 87 -1.43 -1.29 -1.39
N LEU A 88 -0.51 -0.32 -1.35
CA LEU A 88 0.84 -0.54 -1.86
C LEU A 88 1.45 -1.74 -1.14
N LYS A 89 1.88 -2.72 -1.94
CA LYS A 89 2.44 -3.96 -1.42
C LYS A 89 3.70 -3.63 -0.63
N ARG A 90 3.60 -3.79 0.68
CA ARG A 90 4.68 -3.45 1.62
C ARG A 90 5.76 -4.52 1.53
N ILE A 91 6.87 -4.18 0.89
CA ILE A 91 8.07 -5.01 0.84
C ILE A 91 8.87 -4.76 2.11
N ARG A 92 9.20 -5.85 2.80
CA ARG A 92 10.08 -5.83 3.97
C ARG A 92 11.48 -6.17 3.52
N VAL A 93 12.44 -5.34 3.89
CA VAL A 93 13.86 -5.60 3.65
C VAL A 93 14.63 -5.51 4.96
N SER A 94 15.70 -6.29 5.07
CA SER A 94 16.71 -6.20 6.11
C SER A 94 17.97 -5.60 5.51
N VAL A 95 18.62 -4.70 6.24
CA VAL A 95 19.93 -4.16 5.88
C VAL A 95 20.80 -4.04 7.12
N TRP A 96 22.06 -4.44 7.00
CA TRP A 96 23.06 -4.23 8.05
C TRP A 96 23.93 -3.02 7.68
N ILE A 97 24.03 -2.08 8.62
CA ILE A 97 24.76 -0.82 8.49
C ILE A 97 26.02 -0.91 9.37
N PRO A 98 27.22 -1.02 8.78
CA PRO A 98 28.47 -1.00 9.52
C PRO A 98 28.76 0.36 10.19
N GLY A 99 29.46 0.31 11.32
CA GLY A 99 30.03 1.49 11.99
C GLY A 99 29.18 2.03 13.14
N PRO A 100 29.38 3.30 13.53
CA PRO A 100 28.68 3.90 14.66
C PRO A 100 27.16 3.85 14.51
N ILE A 101 26.46 3.59 15.61
CA ILE A 101 25.00 3.61 15.67
C ILE A 101 24.50 5.02 15.35
N LYS A 102 23.54 5.11 14.43
CA LYS A 102 22.89 6.35 13.97
C LYS A 102 21.39 6.20 14.04
N THR A 103 20.66 7.30 14.05
CA THR A 103 19.20 7.23 14.00
C THR A 103 18.72 6.72 12.65
N SER A 104 17.57 6.04 12.64
CA SER A 104 16.91 5.58 11.42
C SER A 104 16.76 6.71 10.39
N GLN A 105 16.39 7.91 10.84
CA GLN A 105 16.22 9.07 9.97
C GLN A 105 17.54 9.51 9.31
N GLN A 106 18.65 9.51 10.07
CA GLN A 106 19.97 9.84 9.52
C GLN A 106 20.39 8.82 8.46
N ILE A 107 20.14 7.53 8.70
CA ILE A 107 20.49 6.46 7.77
C ILE A 107 19.69 6.60 6.47
N LEU A 108 18.37 6.77 6.55
CA LEU A 108 17.53 6.98 5.37
C LEU A 108 17.95 8.23 4.58
N THR A 109 18.24 9.34 5.28
CA THR A 109 18.74 10.57 4.66
C THR A 109 20.06 10.32 3.91
N HIS A 110 20.98 9.57 4.50
CA HIS A 110 22.25 9.25 3.84
C HIS A 110 22.06 8.33 2.64
N ILE A 111 21.14 7.37 2.70
CA ILE A 111 20.78 6.53 1.55
C ILE A 111 20.28 7.41 0.41
N ALA A 112 19.30 8.30 0.65
CA ALA A 112 18.77 9.19 -0.39
C ALA A 112 19.85 10.11 -0.98
N LEU A 113 20.75 10.65 -0.16
CA LEU A 113 21.83 11.54 -0.62
C LEU A 113 22.91 10.81 -1.42
N GLN A 114 23.19 9.54 -1.11
CA GLN A 114 24.28 8.77 -1.72
C GLN A 114 23.81 7.91 -2.91
N ASN A 115 22.50 7.80 -3.15
CA ASN A 115 21.93 7.00 -4.24
C ASN A 115 20.88 7.85 -4.97
N LYS A 116 21.31 8.53 -6.05
CA LYS A 116 20.52 9.55 -6.79
C LYS A 116 19.12 9.09 -7.19
N ASP A 117 18.97 7.81 -7.54
CA ASP A 117 17.72 7.25 -8.09
C ASP A 117 16.86 6.53 -7.02
N VAL A 118 17.21 6.68 -5.73
CA VAL A 118 16.51 6.04 -4.62
C VAL A 118 15.89 7.10 -3.71
N ASP A 119 14.57 7.27 -3.82
CA ASP A 119 13.81 8.07 -2.86
C ASP A 119 13.43 7.23 -1.64
N THR A 120 13.77 7.72 -0.45
CA THR A 120 13.47 7.08 0.83
C THR A 120 12.31 7.75 1.59
N SER A 121 11.63 8.73 1.01
CA SER A 121 10.59 9.53 1.66
C SER A 121 9.45 8.69 2.25
N ASP A 122 9.04 7.64 1.53
CA ASP A 122 7.99 6.70 1.93
C ASP A 122 8.50 5.45 2.66
N TRP A 123 9.80 5.38 2.99
CA TRP A 123 10.37 4.22 3.68
C TRP A 123 10.10 4.29 5.18
N LYS A 124 9.62 3.18 5.76
CA LYS A 124 9.36 3.08 7.19
C LYS A 124 10.28 2.06 7.85
N VAL A 125 11.14 2.52 8.75
CA VAL A 125 11.90 1.62 9.62
C VAL A 125 10.97 1.06 10.70
N VAL A 126 10.82 -0.27 10.75
CA VAL A 126 9.98 -0.98 11.73
C VAL A 126 10.77 -1.75 12.78
N ASN A 127 12.07 -1.91 12.56
CA ASN A 127 12.99 -2.44 13.57
C ASN A 127 14.37 -1.83 13.36
N ALA A 128 15.06 -1.51 14.45
CA ALA A 128 16.44 -1.05 14.45
C ALA A 128 17.11 -1.61 15.70
N LYS A 129 18.17 -2.39 15.53
CA LYS A 129 18.92 -2.98 16.65
C LYS A 129 20.43 -2.89 16.42
N PRO A 130 21.24 -2.56 17.44
CA PRO A 130 22.69 -2.71 17.38
C PRO A 130 23.08 -4.18 17.12
N GLU A 131 24.07 -4.41 16.26
CA GLU A 131 24.56 -5.75 15.90
C GLU A 131 26.03 -5.66 15.41
N ASN A 132 26.95 -6.35 16.11
CA ASN A 132 28.34 -6.59 15.68
C ASN A 132 29.07 -5.35 15.10
N GLY A 133 29.28 -4.31 15.90
CA GLY A 133 29.99 -3.10 15.44
C GLY A 133 29.24 -2.29 14.39
N GLY A 134 27.92 -2.49 14.30
CA GLY A 134 27.00 -1.82 13.40
C GLY A 134 25.56 -1.89 13.94
N GLN A 135 24.59 -1.73 13.05
CA GLN A 135 23.17 -1.87 13.36
C GLN A 135 22.41 -2.52 12.22
N ARG A 136 21.42 -3.35 12.54
CA ARG A 136 20.50 -3.94 11.57
C ARG A 136 19.16 -3.21 11.59
N LEU A 137 18.69 -2.85 10.40
CA LEU A 137 17.38 -2.25 10.19
C LEU A 137 16.44 -3.22 9.47
N VAL A 138 15.16 -3.15 9.81
CA VAL A 138 14.09 -3.69 8.98
C VAL A 138 13.27 -2.53 8.45
N ILE A 139 13.21 -2.40 7.13
CA ILE A 139 12.57 -1.30 6.42
C ILE A 139 11.37 -1.85 5.67
N ILE A 140 10.28 -1.11 5.70
CA ILE A 140 9.11 -1.30 4.85
C ILE A 140 9.14 -0.25 3.75
N MET A 141 8.99 -0.68 2.51
CA MET A 141 8.89 0.18 1.33
C MET A 141 7.84 -0.36 0.36
N ASP A 142 7.46 0.43 -0.64
CA ASP A 142 6.55 0.00 -1.70
C ASP A 142 7.29 -0.73 -2.84
N GLU A 143 6.55 -1.26 -3.81
CA GLU A 143 7.12 -1.93 -4.98
C GLU A 143 7.94 -0.98 -5.87
N THR A 144 7.57 0.30 -5.94
CA THR A 144 8.31 1.32 -6.71
C THR A 144 9.70 1.52 -6.14
N SER A 145 9.80 1.74 -4.83
CA SER A 145 11.05 1.86 -4.09
C SER A 145 11.91 0.61 -4.23
N TRP A 146 11.31 -0.57 -4.07
CA TRP A 146 12.05 -1.82 -4.24
C TRP A 146 12.57 -1.99 -5.67
N SER A 147 11.79 -1.60 -6.67
CA SER A 147 12.24 -1.65 -8.07
C SER A 147 13.43 -0.73 -8.32
N ALA A 148 13.42 0.49 -7.75
CA ALA A 148 14.56 1.41 -7.80
C ALA A 148 15.81 0.82 -7.14
N VAL A 149 15.66 0.18 -5.96
CA VAL A 149 16.75 -0.54 -5.29
C VAL A 149 17.29 -1.70 -6.15
N MET A 150 16.40 -2.41 -6.84
CA MET A 150 16.77 -3.55 -7.69
C MET A 150 17.52 -3.13 -8.97
N VAL A 151 17.34 -1.90 -9.47
CA VAL A 151 18.18 -1.36 -10.56
C VAL A 151 19.67 -1.40 -10.18
N HIS A 152 19.97 -1.28 -8.88
CA HIS A 152 21.32 -1.36 -8.33
C HIS A 152 21.68 -2.76 -7.77
N ASN A 153 21.00 -3.82 -8.20
CA ASN A 153 21.18 -5.19 -7.70
C ASN A 153 21.02 -5.32 -6.17
N ALA A 154 20.13 -4.51 -5.59
CA ALA A 154 19.92 -4.40 -4.14
C ALA A 154 21.14 -3.94 -3.34
N LEU A 155 22.13 -3.34 -3.98
CA LEU A 155 23.29 -2.73 -3.35
C LEU A 155 23.12 -1.21 -3.30
N LEU A 156 23.23 -0.62 -2.11
CA LEU A 156 23.15 0.83 -1.91
C LEU A 156 24.38 1.34 -1.18
N TYR A 157 24.71 2.60 -1.40
CA TYR A 157 25.75 3.31 -0.64
C TYR A 157 25.13 3.97 0.58
N VAL A 158 25.77 3.81 1.74
CA VAL A 158 25.36 4.47 2.98
C VAL A 158 26.57 4.75 3.87
N ASN A 159 26.65 5.97 4.39
CA ASN A 159 27.81 6.45 5.14
C ASN A 159 29.10 6.33 4.31
N LEU A 160 29.92 5.31 4.61
CA LEU A 160 31.23 5.04 4.00
C LEU A 160 31.30 3.60 3.46
N HIS A 161 30.15 2.95 3.24
CA HIS A 161 30.07 1.54 2.88
C HIS A 161 29.02 1.29 1.79
N GLN A 162 29.22 0.23 1.02
CA GLN A 162 28.18 -0.38 0.21
C GLN A 162 27.50 -1.50 1.03
N VAL A 163 26.18 -1.51 1.05
CA VAL A 163 25.36 -2.46 1.83
C VAL A 163 24.36 -3.17 0.94
N SER A 164 24.03 -4.40 1.29
CA SER A 164 23.01 -5.20 0.61
C SER A 164 21.67 -5.13 1.33
N LEU A 165 20.60 -4.91 0.58
CA LEU A 165 19.22 -4.97 1.06
C LEU A 165 18.65 -6.36 0.77
N GLU A 166 18.38 -7.12 1.82
CA GLU A 166 17.83 -8.46 1.72
C GLU A 166 16.32 -8.43 1.87
N ARG A 167 15.59 -8.82 0.83
CA ARG A 167 14.14 -8.96 0.91
C ARG A 167 13.79 -10.05 1.91
N LEU A 168 13.04 -9.69 2.94
CA LEU A 168 12.53 -10.63 3.92
C LEU A 168 11.30 -11.32 3.36
N THR A 169 11.41 -12.62 3.09
CA THR A 169 10.26 -13.49 2.85
C THR A 169 9.61 -13.79 4.20
N ARG A 170 8.51 -13.11 4.49
CA ARG A 170 7.48 -13.61 5.40
C ARG A 170 6.32 -14.10 4.57
#